data_AF-A0A0X8XYX6-F1
#
_entry.id   AF-A0A0X8XYX6-F1
#
_cell.length_a   1.000
_cell.length_b   1.000
_cell.length_c   1.000
_cell.angle_alpha   90.00
_cell.angle_beta   90.00
_cell.angle_gamma   90.00
#
_symmetry.space_group_name_H-M   'P 1'
#
loop_
_entity.id
_entity.type
_entity.pdbx_description
1 polymer ?
#
loop_
_entity_poly.entity_id
_entity_poly.type
_entity_poly.pdbx_seq_one_letter_code
_entity_poly.pdbx_strand_id
1 'polypeptide(L)'
;MHVMHFYLEKTWYEVSRPVADPTDRVGSLDVSVLQKEILEGMLGITDPRGDPRLHYMGGAKPLSELERLVDSGEYALAVAMQPVAVETVLAIADADGVMPPKSTWFEPKLLSGLVIHTIN
;
A
#
# COMPACT_ATOMS: atom_id res chain seq x y z
N MET A 1 5.58 -15.22 0.27
CA MET A 1 5.67 -14.60 1.60
C MET A 1 5.00 -13.27 1.52
N HIS A 2 4.22 -12.90 2.53
CA HIS A 2 3.98 -11.49 2.80
C HIS A 2 5.19 -10.90 3.52
N VAL A 3 5.60 -9.68 3.18
CA VAL A 3 6.69 -8.97 3.85
C VAL A 3 6.33 -7.49 3.99
N MET A 4 6.20 -7.04 5.24
CA MET A 4 5.89 -5.65 5.58
C MET A 4 6.92 -5.13 6.57
N HIS A 5 7.25 -3.85 6.49
CA HIS A 5 8.20 -3.21 7.39
C HIS A 5 7.49 -2.18 8.24
N PHE A 6 7.72 -2.24 9.54
CA PHE A 6 7.12 -1.33 10.51
C PHE A 6 8.23 -0.52 11.19
N TYR A 7 8.04 0.78 11.28
CA TYR A 7 8.91 1.65 12.07
C TYR A 7 8.17 2.13 13.30
N LEU A 8 8.73 1.83 14.47
CA LEU A 8 8.22 2.20 15.79
C LEU A 8 9.42 2.27 16.75
N GLU A 9 9.41 3.20 17.70
CA GLU A 9 10.47 3.32 18.72
C GLU A 9 11.89 3.33 18.13
N LYS A 10 12.08 4.10 17.04
CA LYS A 10 13.37 4.26 16.34
C LYS A 10 13.95 2.98 15.74
N THR A 11 13.13 1.96 15.55
CA THR A 11 13.55 0.64 15.07
C THR A 11 12.67 0.18 13.92
N TRP A 12 13.31 -0.37 12.88
CA TRP A 12 12.61 -1.07 11.80
C TRP A 12 12.43 -2.54 12.16
N TYR A 13 11.20 -3.02 12.03
CA TYR A 13 10.82 -4.42 12.19
C TYR A 13 10.35 -4.97 10.85
N GLU A 14 10.89 -6.10 10.43
CA GLU A 14 10.30 -6.89 9.34
C GLU A 14 9.27 -7.84 9.93
N VAL A 15 8.06 -7.82 9.37
CA VAL A 15 6.99 -8.77 9.67
C VAL A 15 6.73 -9.57 8.41
N SER A 16 6.93 -10.88 8.50
CA SER A 16 6.71 -11.81 7.40
C SER A 16 5.78 -12.95 7.79
N ARG A 17 4.97 -13.42 6.84
CA ARG A 17 4.08 -14.57 7.04
C ARG A 17 3.70 -15.32 5.76
N PRO A 18 3.37 -16.63 5.86
CA PRO A 18 2.73 -17.43 4.80
C PRO A 18 1.61 -16.69 4.08
N VAL A 19 1.62 -16.75 2.75
CA VAL A 19 0.46 -16.39 1.94
C VAL A 19 -0.55 -17.52 2.13
N ALA A 20 -1.72 -17.19 2.68
CA ALA A 20 -2.72 -18.20 3.05
C ALA A 20 -3.37 -18.84 1.83
N ASP A 21 -3.80 -18.02 0.87
CA ASP A 21 -4.38 -18.45 -0.40
C ASP A 21 -3.73 -17.69 -1.56
N PRO A 22 -2.74 -18.29 -2.25
CA PRO A 22 -2.10 -17.68 -3.41
C PRO A 22 -3.02 -17.53 -4.63
N THR A 23 -4.20 -18.17 -4.64
CA THR A 23 -5.15 -18.09 -5.76
C THR A 23 -6.07 -16.88 -5.66
N ASP A 24 -6.26 -16.34 -4.46
CA ASP A 24 -6.93 -15.06 -4.24
C ASP A 24 -5.99 -13.91 -4.62
N ARG A 25 -6.12 -13.42 -5.85
CA ARG A 25 -5.25 -12.37 -6.42
C ARG A 25 -5.26 -11.07 -5.62
N VAL A 26 -6.37 -10.73 -4.96
CA VAL A 26 -6.49 -9.48 -4.20
C VAL A 26 -6.17 -9.74 -2.73
N GLY A 27 -6.74 -10.77 -2.12
CA GLY A 27 -6.49 -11.13 -0.71
C GLY A 27 -5.05 -11.55 -0.42
N SER A 28 -4.31 -12.03 -1.43
CA SER A 28 -2.88 -12.37 -1.32
C SER A 28 -1.93 -11.17 -1.45
N LEU A 29 -2.43 -9.95 -1.66
CA LEU A 29 -1.60 -8.75 -1.62
C LEU A 29 -1.26 -8.38 -0.17
N ASP A 30 -0.02 -7.97 0.07
CA ASP A 30 0.42 -7.50 1.39
C ASP A 30 -0.48 -6.39 1.93
N VAL A 31 -0.93 -5.49 1.05
CA VAL A 31 -1.81 -4.36 1.42
C VAL A 31 -3.19 -4.83 1.88
N SER A 32 -3.70 -5.93 1.33
CA SER A 32 -4.99 -6.50 1.73
C SER A 32 -4.88 -7.11 3.13
N VAL A 33 -3.76 -7.77 3.42
CA VAL A 33 -3.45 -8.30 4.76
C VAL A 33 -3.30 -7.15 5.76
N LEU A 34 -2.53 -6.10 5.42
CA LEU A 34 -2.38 -4.91 6.25
C LEU A 34 -3.74 -4.27 6.57
N GLN A 35 -4.58 -4.04 5.55
CA GLN A 35 -5.88 -3.40 5.73
C GLN A 35 -6.82 -4.25 6.59
N LYS A 36 -6.93 -5.55 6.29
CA LYS A 36 -7.89 -6.43 6.99
C LYS A 36 -7.47 -6.75 8.41
N GLU A 37 -6.22 -7.14 8.61
CA GLU A 37 -5.79 -7.70 9.90
C GLU A 37 -5.32 -6.63 10.86
N ILE A 38 -4.62 -5.60 10.35
CA ILE A 38 -4.01 -4.58 11.19
C ILE A 38 -4.90 -3.35 11.24
N LEU A 39 -5.22 -2.74 10.10
CA LEU A 39 -6.01 -1.50 10.10
C LEU A 39 -7.42 -1.76 10.63
N GLU A 40 -8.16 -2.68 10.03
CA GLU A 40 -9.50 -3.05 10.48
C GLU A 40 -9.46 -3.87 11.78
N GLY A 41 -8.77 -5.01 11.76
CA GLY A 41 -8.80 -5.99 12.86
C GLY A 41 -8.19 -5.54 14.19
N MET A 42 -7.11 -4.75 14.17
CA MET A 42 -6.43 -4.30 15.40
C MET A 42 -6.71 -2.84 15.73
N LEU A 43 -6.79 -1.97 14.72
CA LEU A 43 -6.88 -0.52 14.91
C LEU A 43 -8.29 0.06 14.70
N GLY A 44 -9.25 -0.75 14.22
CA GLY A 44 -10.61 -0.31 13.93
C GLY A 44 -10.68 0.78 12.86
N ILE A 45 -9.77 0.78 11.90
CA ILE A 45 -9.76 1.66 10.73
C ILE A 45 -10.41 0.92 9.56
N THR A 46 -11.68 1.21 9.30
CA THR A 46 -12.47 0.55 8.24
C THR A 46 -12.50 1.33 6.93
N ASP A 47 -12.11 2.61 6.94
CA ASP A 47 -12.01 3.46 5.74
C ASP A 47 -10.56 3.89 5.45
N PRO A 48 -9.77 3.06 4.75
CA PRO A 48 -8.41 3.43 4.36
C PRO A 48 -8.35 4.56 3.30
N ARG A 49 -9.47 5.09 2.79
CA ARG A 49 -9.44 6.23 1.87
C ARG A 49 -9.49 7.56 2.60
N GLY A 50 -10.22 7.61 3.72
CA GLY A 50 -10.60 8.84 4.38
C GLY A 50 -10.36 8.90 5.89
N ASP A 51 -9.94 7.80 6.55
CA ASP A 51 -9.69 7.83 8.00
C ASP A 51 -8.58 8.84 8.32
N PRO A 52 -8.85 9.87 9.14
CA PRO A 52 -7.92 10.95 9.42
C PRO A 52 -6.67 10.50 10.19
N ARG A 53 -6.66 9.28 10.74
CA ARG A 53 -5.48 8.68 11.39
C ARG A 53 -4.44 8.18 10.38
N LEU A 54 -4.79 8.11 9.09
CA LEU A 54 -3.91 7.58 8.05
C LEU A 54 -3.32 8.69 7.19
N HIS A 55 -2.00 8.61 7.00
CA HIS A 55 -1.27 9.43 6.06
C HIS A 55 -0.52 8.56 5.06
N TYR A 56 -0.53 8.97 3.80
CA TYR A 56 0.04 8.21 2.71
C TYR A 56 1.14 9.00 2.03
N MET A 57 2.34 8.43 2.01
CA MET A 57 3.47 8.97 1.28
C MET A 57 3.63 8.24 -0.07
N GLY A 58 3.94 9.01 -1.12
CA GLY A 58 4.24 8.45 -2.43
C GLY A 58 5.58 7.72 -2.46
N GLY A 59 5.70 6.73 -3.36
CA GLY A 59 6.87 5.85 -3.43
C GLY A 59 8.21 6.54 -3.76
N ALA A 60 8.19 7.77 -4.30
CA ALA A 60 9.40 8.56 -4.56
C ALA A 60 10.00 9.22 -3.31
N LYS A 61 9.30 9.21 -2.17
CA LYS A 61 9.82 9.79 -0.93
C LYS A 61 10.73 8.78 -0.23
N PRO A 62 11.86 9.23 0.36
CA PRO A 62 12.76 8.35 1.09
C PRO A 62 12.11 7.84 2.39
N LEU A 63 12.54 6.66 2.85
CA LEU A 63 12.09 6.09 4.13
C LEU A 63 12.39 6.99 5.33
N SER A 64 13.45 7.80 5.27
CA SER A 64 13.78 8.76 6.33
C SER A 64 12.68 9.79 6.62
N GLU A 65 11.79 10.05 5.68
CA GLU A 65 10.64 10.93 5.93
C GLU A 65 9.54 10.21 6.74
N LEU A 66 9.37 8.88 6.57
CA LEU A 66 8.52 8.09 7.46
C LEU A 66 9.07 8.08 8.89
N GLU A 67 10.38 7.86 9.02
CA GLU A 67 11.07 7.89 10.31
C GLU A 67 10.88 9.24 11.00
N ARG A 68 11.12 10.35 10.28
CA ARG A 68 10.95 11.71 10.79
C ARG A 68 9.53 11.97 11.32
N LEU A 69 8.51 11.50 10.60
CA LEU A 69 7.11 11.68 11.01
C LEU A 69 6.79 10.94 12.31
N VAL A 70 7.29 9.72 12.47
CA VAL A 70 7.12 8.94 13.71
C VAL A 70 7.94 9.55 14.85
N ASP A 71 9.22 9.86 14.60
CA ASP A 71 10.12 10.42 15.61
C ASP A 71 9.70 11.81 16.11
N SER A 72 8.97 12.56 15.29
CA SER A 72 8.37 13.84 15.69
C SER A 72 7.17 13.71 16.63
N GLY A 73 6.60 12.51 16.75
CA GLY A 73 5.36 12.24 17.49
C GLY A 73 4.08 12.59 16.74
N GLU A 74 4.16 13.03 15.48
CA GLU A 74 2.98 13.29 14.64
C GLU A 74 2.21 12.00 14.31
N TYR A 75 2.93 10.88 14.14
CA TYR A 75 2.36 9.55 13.93
C TYR A 75 2.95 8.55 14.92
N ALA A 76 2.15 7.55 15.31
CA ALA A 76 2.59 6.54 16.27
C ALA A 76 3.50 5.47 15.64
N LEU A 77 3.32 5.16 14.35
CA LEU A 77 4.08 4.15 13.62
C LEU A 77 4.06 4.46 12.12
N ALA A 78 5.03 3.94 11.38
CA ALA A 78 5.01 3.94 9.92
C ALA A 78 5.03 2.51 9.38
N VAL A 79 4.40 2.31 8.22
CA VAL A 79 4.42 1.05 7.49
C VAL A 79 5.01 1.30 6.10
N ALA A 80 6.02 0.51 5.73
CA ALA A 80 6.59 0.46 4.40
C ALA A 80 6.35 -0.91 3.78
N MET A 81 5.96 -0.91 2.50
CA MET A 81 5.53 -2.11 1.79
C MET A 81 6.33 -2.29 0.51
N GLN A 82 6.50 -3.54 0.10
CA GLN A 82 7.11 -3.84 -1.19
C GLN A 82 6.21 -3.36 -2.34
N PRO A 83 6.79 -2.90 -3.46
CA PRO A 83 6.00 -2.54 -4.62
C PRO A 83 5.29 -3.77 -5.18
N VAL A 84 4.03 -3.59 -5.58
CA VAL A 84 3.27 -4.63 -6.29
C VAL A 84 3.83 -4.74 -7.72
N ALA A 85 4.08 -5.97 -8.17
CA ALA A 85 4.51 -6.23 -9.54
C ALA A 85 3.46 -5.74 -10.55
N VAL A 86 3.91 -5.12 -11.65
CA VAL A 86 2.99 -4.57 -12.67
C VAL A 86 2.12 -5.68 -13.26
N GLU A 87 2.66 -6.88 -13.44
CA GLU A 87 1.95 -8.06 -13.93
C GLU A 87 0.78 -8.43 -13.01
N THR A 88 0.92 -8.24 -11.71
CA THR A 88 -0.16 -8.50 -10.74
C THR A 88 -1.28 -7.46 -10.89
N VAL A 89 -0.92 -6.18 -11.08
CA VAL A 89 -1.89 -5.12 -11.33
C VAL A 89 -2.68 -5.38 -12.62
N LEU A 90 -1.98 -5.74 -13.71
CA LEU A 90 -2.61 -6.06 -14.99
C LEU A 90 -3.52 -7.28 -14.88
N ALA A 91 -3.07 -8.35 -14.24
CA ALA A 91 -3.86 -9.57 -14.07
C ALA A 91 -5.13 -9.36 -13.22
N ILE A 92 -5.11 -8.45 -12.24
CA ILE A 92 -6.30 -8.07 -11.48
C ILE A 92 -7.27 -7.29 -12.38
N ALA A 93 -6.76 -6.35 -13.19
CA ALA A 93 -7.57 -5.57 -14.12
C ALA A 93 -8.19 -6.44 -15.23
N ASP A 94 -7.45 -7.38 -15.80
CA ASP A 94 -7.93 -8.32 -16.83
C ASP A 94 -9.05 -9.25 -16.29
N ALA A 95 -9.13 -9.41 -14.98
CA ALA A 95 -10.16 -10.17 -14.29
C ALA A 95 -11.32 -9.29 -13.77
N ASP A 96 -11.46 -8.06 -14.28
CA ASP A 96 -12.44 -7.05 -13.84
C ASP A 96 -12.35 -6.71 -12.34
N GLY A 97 -11.20 -6.97 -11.73
CA GLY A 97 -10.92 -6.74 -10.32
C GLY A 97 -10.49 -5.31 -10.01
N VAL A 98 -10.54 -4.96 -8.72
CA VAL A 98 -10.15 -3.62 -8.23
C VAL A 98 -9.01 -3.76 -7.23
N MET A 99 -7.94 -3.00 -7.45
CA MET A 99 -6.83 -2.90 -6.49
C MET A 99 -7.31 -2.32 -5.15
N PRO A 100 -6.81 -2.80 -4.00
CA PRO A 100 -7.10 -2.19 -2.72
C PRO A 100 -6.74 -0.69 -2.72
N PRO A 101 -7.47 0.15 -2.00
CA PRO A 101 -7.19 1.59 -1.97
C PRO A 101 -5.77 1.85 -1.47
N LYS A 102 -5.09 2.82 -2.09
CA LYS A 102 -3.75 3.28 -1.70
C LYS A 102 -2.67 2.17 -1.72
N SER A 103 -2.88 1.12 -2.53
CA SER A 103 -1.96 -0.02 -2.65
C SER A 103 -0.81 0.18 -3.65
N THR A 104 -0.90 1.17 -4.54
CA THR A 104 0.08 1.40 -5.60
C THR A 104 0.36 2.90 -5.80
N TRP A 105 1.57 3.22 -6.24
CA TRP A 105 1.98 4.56 -6.65
C TRP A 105 2.65 4.46 -8.02
N PHE A 106 2.13 5.19 -9.01
CA PHE A 106 2.66 5.20 -10.37
C PHE A 106 3.41 6.49 -10.66
N GLU A 107 4.57 6.37 -11.30
CA GLU A 107 5.35 7.48 -11.82
C GLU A 107 5.73 7.29 -13.30
N PRO A 108 5.63 8.35 -14.13
CA PRO A 108 4.98 9.62 -13.81
C PRO A 108 3.47 9.43 -13.59
N LYS A 109 2.85 10.31 -12.79
CA LYS A 109 1.39 10.32 -12.72
C LYS A 109 0.83 10.61 -14.10
N LEU A 110 -0.17 9.84 -14.53
CA LEU A 110 -0.89 10.12 -15.77
C LEU A 110 -1.38 11.56 -15.75
N LEU A 111 -1.00 12.33 -16.76
CA LEU A 111 -1.47 13.69 -16.93
C LEU A 111 -2.99 13.65 -17.08
N SER A 112 -3.69 14.37 -16.19
CA SER A 112 -5.13 14.53 -16.30
C SER A 112 -5.46 15.27 -17.60
N GLY A 113 -6.41 14.76 -18.40
CA GLY A 113 -6.78 15.37 -19.68
C GLY A 113 -5.96 14.92 -20.89
N LEU A 114 -5.19 13.84 -20.78
CA LEU A 114 -4.57 13.21 -21.96
C LEU A 114 -5.64 12.60 -22.87
N VAL A 115 -5.80 13.17 -24.07
CA VAL A 115 -6.67 12.63 -25.13
C VAL A 115 -5.78 11.90 -26.15
N ILE A 116 -6.03 10.61 -26.34
CA ILE A 116 -5.38 9.80 -27.37
C ILE A 116 -6.37 9.66 -28.53
N HIS A 117 -6.04 10.23 -29.68
CA HIS A 117 -6.77 10.06 -30.93
C HIS A 117 -5.89 9.27 -31.90
N THR A 118 -6.23 8.01 -32.15
CA THR A 118 -5.60 7.21 -33.19
C THR A 118 -6.05 7.74 -34.55
N ILE A 119 -5.10 8.30 -35.31
CA ILE A 119 -5.34 8.73 -36.69
C ILE A 119 -5.07 7.51 -37.59
N ASN A 120 -6.06 7.14 -38.38
CA ASN A 120 -5.94 6.14 -39.45
C ASN A 120 -5.50 6.80 -40.76
#